data_AF-A0A3D5YVP5-F1
#
_entry.id   AF-A0A3D5YVP5-F1
#
_cell.length_a   1.000
_cell.length_b   1.000
_cell.length_c   1.000
_cell.angle_alpha   90.00
_cell.angle_beta   90.00
_cell.angle_gamma   90.00
#
_symmetry.space_group_name_H-M   'P 1'
#
loop_
_entity.id
_entity.type
_entity.pdbx_description
1 polymer ?
#
loop_
_entity_poly.entity_id
_entity_poly.type
_entity_poly.pdbx_seq_one_letter_code
_entity_poly.pdbx_strand_id
1 'polypeptide(L)'
;MSGEKGFVSDQMRSGRIVSHGQITDLTNGFKPTNEVTFSIIVIPKANITAGVISAPTDLGIMVSMAMYQDDGFSDYPVYFNTETIALIKEIEADAIPLETYDVYWASGSKVETT
;
A
#
# COMPACT_ATOMS: atom_id res chain seq x y z
N MET A 1 27.34 20.11 -8.67
CA MET A 1 26.33 19.55 -7.75
C MET A 1 25.16 20.52 -7.66
N SER A 2 24.19 20.42 -8.57
CA SER A 2 22.84 20.98 -8.39
C SER A 2 22.04 19.88 -7.68
N GLY A 3 21.41 20.08 -6.52
CA GLY A 3 20.54 21.21 -6.23
C GLY A 3 19.11 20.93 -6.71
N GLU A 4 18.58 19.71 -6.53
CA GLU A 4 17.13 19.49 -6.66
C GLU A 4 16.49 19.44 -5.28
N LYS A 5 15.93 20.57 -4.86
CA LYS A 5 14.93 20.64 -3.80
C LYS A 5 13.63 20.07 -4.36
N GLY A 6 13.33 18.82 -4.04
CA GLY A 6 12.07 18.13 -4.31
C GLY A 6 12.10 16.70 -3.79
N PHE A 7 11.37 16.43 -2.71
CA PHE A 7 11.36 15.22 -1.87
C PHE A 7 10.78 13.94 -2.53
N VAL A 8 11.12 13.67 -3.79
CA VAL A 8 10.55 12.53 -4.52
C VAL A 8 11.71 11.63 -4.94
N SER A 9 11.80 10.44 -4.33
CA SER A 9 12.79 9.44 -4.71
C SER A 9 12.59 9.00 -6.16
N ASP A 10 13.64 8.45 -6.78
CA ASP A 10 13.54 7.91 -8.16
C ASP A 10 12.44 6.85 -8.27
N GLN A 11 12.21 6.08 -7.20
CA GLN A 11 11.13 5.11 -7.09
C GLN A 11 9.75 5.79 -7.16
N MET A 12 9.55 6.92 -6.47
CA MET A 12 8.30 7.68 -6.54
C MET A 12 8.12 8.39 -7.90
N ARG A 13 9.22 8.73 -8.60
CA ARG A 13 9.17 9.34 -9.94
C ARG A 13 8.78 8.37 -11.07
N SER A 14 8.87 7.05 -10.84
CA SER A 14 8.71 6.07 -11.92
C SER A 14 7.33 6.10 -12.60
N GLY A 15 6.29 6.62 -11.94
CA GLY A 15 4.97 6.97 -12.49
C GLY A 15 4.18 5.84 -13.15
N ARG A 16 4.77 4.66 -13.28
CA ARG A 16 4.22 3.51 -13.99
C ARG A 16 4.13 2.34 -13.02
N ILE A 17 2.92 1.98 -12.65
CA ILE A 17 2.66 0.71 -11.96
C ILE A 17 2.93 -0.41 -12.96
N VAL A 18 3.81 -1.35 -12.60
CA VAL A 18 4.21 -2.50 -13.43
C VAL A 18 3.99 -3.84 -12.74
N SER A 19 3.61 -3.83 -11.46
CA SER A 19 3.20 -5.02 -10.71
C SER A 19 2.14 -4.61 -9.70
N HIS A 20 1.11 -5.43 -9.53
CA HIS A 20 0.00 -5.16 -8.62
C HIS A 20 -0.72 -6.45 -8.26
N GLY A 21 -1.56 -6.41 -7.24
CA GLY A 21 -2.39 -7.55 -6.85
C GLY A 21 -3.31 -7.22 -5.69
N GLN A 22 -4.05 -8.23 -5.24
CA GLN A 22 -4.85 -8.18 -4.03
C GLN A 22 -4.11 -8.90 -2.91
N ILE A 23 -4.13 -8.34 -1.71
CA ILE A 23 -3.67 -9.03 -0.50
C ILE A 23 -4.84 -9.87 0.02
N THR A 24 -4.72 -11.19 -0.08
CA THR A 24 -5.76 -12.15 0.36
C THR A 24 -5.44 -12.84 1.69
N ASP A 25 -4.19 -12.70 2.15
CA ASP A 25 -3.69 -13.22 3.42
C ASP A 25 -2.70 -12.20 3.99
N LEU A 26 -2.88 -11.84 5.26
CA LEU A 26 -2.01 -10.93 6.01
C LEU A 26 -1.54 -11.55 7.33
N THR A 27 -1.77 -12.85 7.54
CA THR A 27 -1.42 -13.55 8.80
C THR A 27 0.08 -13.54 9.12
N ASN A 28 0.92 -13.37 8.10
CA ASN A 28 2.38 -13.27 8.24
C ASN A 28 2.92 -11.89 7.80
N GLY A 29 2.04 -10.89 7.70
CA GLY A 29 2.34 -9.61 7.08
C GLY A 29 2.39 -9.71 5.55
N PHE A 30 2.72 -8.60 4.91
CA PHE A 30 2.81 -8.54 3.45
C PHE A 30 4.02 -7.75 2.98
N LYS A 31 4.82 -8.38 2.11
CA LYS A 31 5.82 -7.73 1.27
C LYS A 31 5.87 -8.41 -0.10
N PRO A 32 6.01 -7.67 -1.20
CA PRO A 32 6.29 -8.26 -2.50
C PRO A 32 7.65 -8.99 -2.50
N THR A 33 7.82 -9.91 -3.44
CA THR A 33 9.14 -10.54 -3.66
C THR A 33 10.19 -9.50 -4.04
N ASN A 34 11.45 -9.81 -3.74
CA ASN A 34 12.60 -8.93 -3.96
C ASN A 34 12.56 -7.57 -3.23
N GLU A 35 11.77 -7.48 -2.15
CA GLU A 35 11.74 -6.33 -1.24
C GLU A 35 11.48 -4.98 -1.93
N VAL A 36 10.73 -4.99 -3.03
CA VAL A 36 10.38 -3.75 -3.73
C VAL A 36 9.38 -2.94 -2.92
N THR A 37 9.52 -1.61 -2.96
CA THR A 37 8.54 -0.72 -2.35
C THR A 37 7.23 -0.73 -3.12
N PHE A 38 6.12 -0.58 -2.40
CA PHE A 38 4.78 -0.56 -2.97
C PHE A 38 3.92 0.49 -2.27
N SER A 39 2.75 0.73 -2.86
CA SER A 39 1.65 1.48 -2.28
C SER A 39 0.42 0.57 -2.16
N ILE A 40 -0.55 0.96 -1.33
CA ILE A 40 -1.81 0.24 -1.18
C ILE A 40 -3.02 1.15 -1.39
N ILE A 41 -4.14 0.52 -1.76
CA ILE A 41 -5.49 1.07 -1.65
C ILE A 41 -6.28 0.16 -0.71
N VAL A 42 -6.95 0.76 0.28
CA VAL A 42 -7.88 0.07 1.17
C VAL A 42 -9.31 0.46 0.80
N ILE A 43 -10.15 -0.53 0.53
CA ILE A 43 -11.55 -0.34 0.14
C ILE A 43 -12.43 -1.07 1.17
N PRO A 44 -13.27 -0.36 1.94
CA PRO A 44 -14.29 -1.01 2.77
C PRO A 44 -15.21 -1.85 1.89
N LYS A 45 -15.38 -3.14 2.22
CA LYS A 45 -16.23 -4.06 1.44
C LYS A 45 -17.67 -3.58 1.36
N ALA A 46 -18.16 -2.92 2.42
CA ALA A 46 -19.49 -2.31 2.45
C ALA A 46 -19.69 -1.22 1.37
N ASN A 47 -18.61 -0.64 0.84
CA ASN A 47 -18.67 0.35 -0.23
C ASN A 47 -18.73 -0.28 -1.62
N ILE A 48 -18.63 -1.61 -1.74
CA ILE A 48 -18.67 -2.30 -3.03
C ILE A 48 -20.06 -2.88 -3.25
N THR A 49 -20.79 -2.32 -4.22
CA THR A 49 -22.09 -2.86 -4.64
C THR A 49 -22.08 -3.06 -6.15
N ALA A 50 -22.32 -4.30 -6.60
CA ALA A 50 -22.33 -4.68 -8.02
C ALA A 50 -21.07 -4.20 -8.80
N GLY A 51 -19.90 -4.25 -8.15
CA GLY A 51 -18.61 -3.82 -8.75
C GLY A 51 -18.38 -2.32 -8.77
N VAL A 52 -19.28 -1.50 -8.20
CA VAL A 52 -19.11 -0.06 -8.05
C VAL A 52 -18.61 0.24 -6.64
N ILE A 53 -17.55 1.05 -6.53
CA ILE A 53 -17.02 1.54 -5.26
C ILE A 53 -17.71 2.88 -4.94
N SER A 54 -18.44 2.95 -3.83
CA SER A 54 -19.02 4.19 -3.32
C SER A 54 -18.02 5.00 -2.50
N ALA A 55 -18.30 6.29 -2.31
CA ALA A 55 -17.58 7.10 -1.34
C ALA A 55 -17.68 6.47 0.06
N PRO A 56 -16.59 6.45 0.83
CA PRO A 56 -16.60 5.90 2.18
C PRO A 56 -17.29 6.88 3.14
N THR A 57 -17.94 6.35 4.17
CA THR A 57 -18.49 7.16 5.28
C THR A 57 -17.43 7.60 6.26
N ASP A 58 -16.41 6.76 6.45
CA ASP A 58 -15.21 7.04 7.25
C ASP A 58 -14.05 7.45 6.33
N LEU A 59 -13.00 8.04 6.90
CA LEU A 59 -11.88 8.57 6.10
C LEU A 59 -10.78 7.54 5.85
N GLY A 60 -10.53 6.64 6.78
CA GLY A 60 -9.40 5.71 6.71
C GLY A 60 -9.19 4.91 7.99
N ILE A 61 -8.08 4.18 8.03
CA ILE A 61 -7.62 3.38 9.18
C ILE A 61 -6.16 3.67 9.50
N MET A 62 -5.75 3.38 10.74
CA MET A 62 -4.33 3.28 11.07
C MET A 62 -3.85 1.87 10.69
N VAL A 63 -2.69 1.80 10.05
CA VAL A 63 -2.09 0.54 9.63
C VAL A 63 -0.64 0.52 10.11
N SER A 64 -0.26 -0.54 10.83
CA SER A 64 1.11 -0.78 11.23
C SER A 64 1.93 -1.31 10.05
N MET A 65 2.93 -0.53 9.64
CA MET A 65 3.76 -0.83 8.46
C MET A 65 5.17 -0.23 8.61
N ALA A 66 6.11 -0.72 7.80
CA ALA A 66 7.45 -0.16 7.68
C ALA A 66 7.63 0.44 6.28
N MET A 67 8.15 1.65 6.21
CA MET A 67 8.49 2.33 4.96
C MET A 67 9.95 2.11 4.57
N TYR A 68 10.33 2.57 3.37
CA TYR A 68 11.65 2.36 2.75
C TYR A 68 12.86 2.67 3.65
N GLN A 69 12.74 3.59 4.62
CA GLN A 69 13.82 3.98 5.53
C GLN A 69 13.53 3.68 7.00
N ASP A 70 12.45 2.97 7.29
CA ASP A 70 12.11 2.63 8.66
C ASP A 70 12.90 1.40 9.14
N ASP A 71 13.33 1.45 10.40
CA ASP A 71 14.00 0.33 11.09
C ASP A 71 13.00 -0.68 11.70
N GLY A 72 11.70 -0.39 11.63
CA GLY A 72 10.64 -1.23 12.20
C GLY A 72 9.24 -0.74 11.84
N PHE A 73 8.22 -1.41 12.38
CA PHE A 73 6.83 -1.06 12.14
C PHE A 73 6.40 0.17 12.95
N SER A 74 5.54 1.00 12.34
CA SER A 74 4.85 2.08 13.02
C SER A 74 3.48 2.34 12.39
N ASP A 75 2.57 2.94 13.15
CA ASP A 75 1.23 3.25 12.68
C ASP A 75 1.26 4.41 11.65
N TYR A 76 0.66 4.17 10.48
CA TYR A 76 0.49 5.17 9.44
C TYR A 76 -0.99 5.28 9.01
N PRO A 77 -1.56 6.49 8.85
CA PRO A 77 -2.93 6.66 8.40
C PRO A 77 -3.08 6.34 6.92
N VAL A 78 -3.99 5.42 6.59
CA VAL A 78 -4.34 5.02 5.23
C VAL A 78 -5.78 5.45 4.94
N TYR A 79 -5.92 6.39 4.01
CA TYR A 79 -7.24 6.86 3.58
C TYR A 79 -7.90 5.85 2.64
N PHE A 80 -9.22 5.70 2.76
CA PHE A 80 -9.97 4.76 1.94
C PHE A 80 -10.09 5.25 0.48
N ASN A 81 -10.17 4.28 -0.44
CA ASN A 81 -10.40 4.50 -1.88
C ASN A 81 -9.37 5.41 -2.56
N THR A 82 -8.19 5.58 -1.95
CA THR A 82 -7.09 6.35 -2.52
C THR A 82 -5.77 5.60 -2.34
N GLU A 83 -4.86 5.79 -3.28
CA GLU A 83 -3.53 5.19 -3.22
C GLU A 83 -2.71 5.89 -2.13
N THR A 84 -2.04 5.11 -1.29
CA THR A 84 -1.11 5.67 -0.31
C THR A 84 0.05 6.36 -1.02
N ILE A 85 0.35 7.60 -0.65
CA ILE A 85 1.57 8.31 -1.09
C ILE A 85 2.71 7.93 -0.13
N ALA A 86 2.99 6.63 -0.01
CA ALA A 86 4.02 6.08 0.86
C ALA A 86 4.84 5.02 0.11
N LEU A 87 6.13 4.94 0.43
CA LEU A 87 7.01 3.86 -0.05
C LEU A 87 7.00 2.74 0.98
N ILE A 88 5.97 1.92 0.97
CA ILE A 88 5.79 0.81 1.92
C ILE A 88 6.79 -0.30 1.56
N LYS A 89 7.49 -0.82 2.57
CA LYS A 89 8.40 -1.97 2.46
C LYS A 89 7.71 -3.26 2.92
N GLU A 90 6.96 -3.18 4.01
CA GLU A 90 6.31 -4.32 4.63
C GLU A 90 5.12 -3.86 5.47
N ILE A 91 4.01 -4.60 5.42
CA ILE A 91 2.85 -4.42 6.31
C ILE A 91 2.95 -5.47 7.41
N GLU A 92 2.72 -5.07 8.66
CA GLU A 92 2.74 -5.99 9.80
C GLU A 92 1.61 -7.03 9.70
N ALA A 93 1.81 -8.19 10.33
CA ALA A 93 0.80 -9.24 10.38
C ALA A 93 -0.51 -8.72 10.98
N ASP A 94 -1.63 -9.09 10.36
CA ASP A 94 -2.99 -8.73 10.78
C ASP A 94 -3.24 -7.21 10.97
N ALA A 95 -2.38 -6.35 10.42
CA ALA A 95 -2.49 -4.89 10.56
C ALA A 95 -3.72 -4.29 9.85
N ILE A 96 -4.38 -5.06 8.99
CA ILE A 96 -5.62 -4.70 8.31
C ILE A 96 -6.60 -5.89 8.39
N PRO A 97 -7.83 -5.69 8.91
CA PRO A 97 -8.82 -6.76 8.96
C PRO A 97 -9.43 -7.04 7.57
N LEU A 98 -8.89 -8.04 6.87
CA LEU A 98 -9.25 -8.39 5.49
C LEU A 98 -10.69 -8.92 5.34
N GLU A 99 -11.35 -9.29 6.43
CA GLU A 99 -12.78 -9.60 6.45
C GLU A 99 -13.66 -8.36 6.25
N THR A 100 -13.13 -7.17 6.57
CA THR A 100 -13.84 -5.88 6.49
C THR A 100 -13.40 -5.08 5.27
N TYR A 101 -12.13 -5.21 4.87
CA TYR A 101 -11.52 -4.39 3.81
C TYR A 101 -10.95 -5.26 2.70
N ASP A 102 -11.13 -4.82 1.45
CA ASP A 102 -10.31 -5.28 0.33
C ASP A 102 -9.06 -4.39 0.23
N VAL A 103 -7.88 -5.03 0.14
CA VAL A 103 -6.60 -4.34 0.06
C VAL A 103 -5.90 -4.72 -1.23
N TYR A 104 -5.57 -3.70 -2.03
CA TYR A 104 -4.82 -3.84 -3.27
C TYR A 104 -3.46 -3.19 -3.13
N TRP A 105 -2.44 -3.79 -3.73
CA TRP A 105 -1.09 -3.25 -3.74
C TRP A 105 -0.62 -2.96 -5.17
N ALA A 106 0.25 -1.98 -5.31
CA ALA A 106 0.83 -1.57 -6.58
C ALA A 106 2.30 -1.20 -6.41
N SER A 107 3.15 -1.58 -7.35
CA SER A 107 4.57 -1.22 -7.37
C SER A 107 5.00 -0.67 -8.72
N GLY A 108 5.85 0.35 -8.66
CA GLY A 108 6.56 0.89 -9.82
C GLY A 108 7.74 0.02 -10.28
N SER A 109 7.99 -1.10 -9.60
CA SER A 109 9.04 -2.08 -9.92
C SER A 109 8.43 -3.44 -10.22
N LYS A 110 9.09 -4.19 -11.11
CA LYS A 110 8.65 -5.53 -11.47
C LYS A 110 8.87 -6.46 -10.27
N VAL A 111 7.81 -7.17 -9.87
CA VAL A 111 7.87 -8.22 -8.86
C VAL A 111 8.20 -9.53 -9.58
N GLU A 112 9.21 -10.26 -9.09
CA GLU A 112 9.57 -11.55 -9.66
C GLU A 112 8.56 -12.61 -9.20
N THR A 113 7.94 -13.29 -10.17
CA THR A 113 7.15 -14.49 -9.91
C THR A 113 8.11 -15.66 -9.72
N THR A 114 8.14 -16.22 -8.52
CA THR A 114 8.71 -17.57 -8.27
C THR A 114 7.99 -18.64 -9.08
#